data_AF-A0A534VJ35-F1
#
_entry.id   AF-A0A534VJ35-F1
#
_cell.length_a   1.000
_cell.length_b   1.000
_cell.length_c   1.000
_cell.angle_alpha   90.00
_cell.angle_beta   90.00
_cell.angle_gamma   90.00
#
_symmetry.space_group_name_H-M   'P 1'
#
loop_
_entity.id
_entity.type
_entity.pdbx_description
1 polymer ?
#
loop_
_entity_poly.entity_id
_entity_poly.type
_entity_poly.pdbx_seq_one_letter_code
_entity_poly.pdbx_strand_id
1 'polypeptide(L)' 'MLVGIARRDETVAYLVSRDYLEAIVETLEILANSDAQKAIADHRAGRTRFVPLSALDADG' A
#
# COMPACT_ATOMS: atom_id res chain seq x y z
N MET A 1 -12.72 -4.15 -12.56
CA MET A 1 -13.11 -3.39 -13.78
C MET A 1 -13.22 -1.93 -13.38
N LEU A 2 -12.58 -1.02 -14.13
CA LEU A 2 -12.66 0.43 -13.92
C LEU A 2 -13.50 1.02 -15.05
N VAL A 3 -14.49 1.84 -14.71
CA VAL A 3 -15.38 2.48 -15.67
C VAL A 3 -15.31 3.98 -15.50
N GLY A 4 -14.99 4.72 -16.57
CA GLY A 4 -15.10 6.17 -16.60
C GLY A 4 -16.53 6.61 -16.87
N ILE A 5 -17.01 7.62 -16.16
CA ILE A 5 -18.31 8.26 -16.39
C ILE A 5 -18.05 9.61 -17.05
N ALA A 6 -18.60 9.81 -18.25
CA ALA A 6 -18.45 11.03 -19.01
C ALA A 6 -19.75 11.85 -19.08
N ARG A 7 -19.63 13.17 -19.12
CA ARG A 7 -20.71 14.13 -19.37
C ARG A 7 -20.21 15.14 -20.39
N ARG A 8 -20.92 15.29 -21.52
CA ARG A 8 -20.53 16.18 -22.63
C ARG A 8 -19.08 15.92 -23.08
N ASP A 9 -18.75 14.65 -23.26
CA ASP A 9 -17.42 14.16 -23.66
C ASP A 9 -16.27 14.46 -22.68
N GLU A 10 -16.59 14.95 -21.48
CA GLU A 10 -15.62 15.16 -20.40
C GLU A 10 -15.76 14.07 -19.33
N THR A 11 -14.65 13.48 -18.88
CA THR A 11 -14.66 12.50 -17.78
C THR A 11 -14.88 13.22 -16.46
N VAL A 12 -15.95 12.86 -15.74
CA VAL A 12 -16.35 13.52 -14.49
C VAL A 12 -16.25 12.61 -13.27
N ALA A 13 -16.19 11.29 -13.44
CA ALA A 13 -16.04 10.34 -12.34
C ALA A 13 -15.49 8.99 -12.82
N TYR A 14 -15.04 8.18 -11.87
CA TYR A 14 -14.68 6.78 -12.08
C TYR A 14 -15.49 5.89 -11.13
N LEU A 15 -16.06 4.82 -11.67
CA LEU A 15 -16.63 3.72 -10.89
C LEU A 15 -15.59 2.60 -10.81
N VAL A 16 -15.22 2.23 -9.58
CA VAL A 16 -14.26 1.18 -9.27
C VAL A 16 -14.86 0.23 -8.23
N SER A 17 -14.41 -1.02 -8.21
CA SER A 17 -14.75 -1.93 -7.11
C SER A 17 -14.12 -1.45 -5.81
N ARG A 18 -14.82 -1.67 -4.68
CA ARG A 18 -14.33 -1.33 -3.35
C ARG A 18 -12.93 -1.88 -3.10
N ASP A 19 -12.72 -3.17 -3.33
CA ASP A 19 -11.44 -3.85 -3.08
C ASP A 19 -10.28 -3.25 -3.90
N TYR A 20 -10.58 -2.73 -5.08
CA TYR A 20 -9.57 -2.09 -5.92
C TYR A 20 -9.19 -0.71 -5.39
N LEU A 21 -10.17 0.07 -4.93
CA LEU A 21 -9.92 1.34 -4.27
C LEU A 21 -9.15 1.17 -2.96
N GLU A 22 -9.52 0.17 -2.16
CA GLU A 22 -8.86 -0.16 -0.89
C GLU A 22 -7.38 -0.51 -1.11
N ALA A 23 -7.08 -1.36 -2.08
CA ALA A 23 -5.69 -1.70 -2.44
C ALA A 23 -4.88 -0.48 -2.92
N ILE A 24 -5.50 0.44 -3.67
CA ILE A 24 -4.84 1.69 -4.08
C ILE A 24 -4.51 2.54 -2.85
N VAL A 25 -5.48 2.74 -1.96
CA VAL A 25 -5.30 3.57 -0.76
C VAL A 25 -4.25 2.97 0.17
N GLU A 26 -4.31 1.68 0.48
CA GLU A 26 -3.32 0.97 1.29
C GLU A 26 -1.91 1.10 0.69
N THR A 27 -1.78 0.97 -0.64
CA THR A 27 -0.50 1.17 -1.32
C THR A 27 0.02 2.60 -1.14
N LEU A 28 -0.85 3.62 -1.26
CA LEU A 28 -0.48 5.01 -1.06
C LEU A 28 -0.04 5.28 0.38
N GLU A 29 -0.67 4.65 1.37
CA GLU A 29 -0.27 4.74 2.78
C GLU A 29 1.12 4.15 3.02
N ILE A 30 1.41 2.98 2.43
CA ILE A 30 2.76 2.37 2.47
C ILE A 30 3.80 3.28 1.80
N LEU A 31 3.47 3.91 0.68
CA LEU A 31 4.37 4.83 -0.03
C LEU A 31 4.63 6.12 0.76
N ALA A 32 3.65 6.60 1.53
CA ALA A 32 3.78 7.79 2.35
C ALA A 32 4.62 7.56 3.63
N ASN A 33 4.77 6.31 4.07
CA ASN A 33 5.55 5.96 5.25
C ASN A 33 7.02 5.68 4.90
N SER A 34 7.93 6.60 5.26
CA SER A 34 9.37 6.47 4.99
C SER A 34 10.02 5.24 5.63
N ASP A 35 9.55 4.81 6.80
CA ASP A 35 10.09 3.64 7.50
C ASP A 35 9.66 2.35 6.79
N ALA A 36 8.41 2.29 6.32
CA ALA A 36 7.94 1.19 5.49
C ALA A 36 8.73 1.10 4.18
N GLN A 37 8.95 2.25 3.51
CA GLN A 37 9.78 2.30 2.30
C GLN A 37 11.22 1.83 2.55
N LYS A 38 11.83 2.27 3.66
CA LYS A 38 13.16 1.82 4.06
C LYS A 38 13.20 0.31 4.33
N ALA A 39 12.23 -0.22 5.09
CA ALA A 39 12.15 -1.64 5.39
C ALA A 39 12.03 -2.49 4.12
N ILE A 40 11.22 -2.05 3.14
CA ILE A 40 11.10 -2.70 1.83
C ILE A 40 12.44 -2.66 1.07
N ALA A 41 13.11 -1.50 1.05
CA ALA A 41 14.38 -1.33 0.36
C ALA A 41 15.51 -2.18 1.00
N ASP A 42 15.59 -2.22 2.32
CA ASP A 42 16.53 -3.05 3.06
C ASP A 42 16.26 -4.54 2.83
N HIS A 43 14.99 -4.94 2.77
CA HIS A 43 14.63 -6.32 2.47
C HIS A 43 15.05 -6.72 1.06
N ARG A 44 14.74 -5.89 0.06
CA ARG A 44 15.15 -6.10 -1.34
C ARG A 44 16.67 -6.14 -1.50
N ALA A 45 17.40 -5.38 -0.69
CA ALA A 45 18.85 -5.37 -0.69
C ALA A 45 19.49 -6.50 0.14
N GLY A 46 18.69 -7.40 0.73
CA GLY A 46 19.18 -8.49 1.57
C GLY A 46 19.73 -8.06 2.93
N ARG A 47 19.43 -6.84 3.38
CA ARG A 47 19.90 -6.28 4.66
C ARG A 47 18.94 -6.51 5.82
N THR A 48 17.70 -6.94 5.55
CA THR A 48 16.71 -7.21 6.60
C THR A 48 17.09 -8.44 7.43
N ARG A 49 17.08 -8.26 8.76
CA ARG A 49 17.20 -9.35 9.72
C ARG A 49 15.80 -9.73 10.22
N PHE A 50 15.42 -10.98 9.99
CA PHE A 50 14.21 -11.55 10.57
C PHE A 50 14.50 -12.10 11.97
N VAL A 51 13.55 -11.94 12.88
CA VAL A 51 13.59 -12.48 14.24
C VAL A 51 12.33 -13.32 14.49
N PRO A 52 12.37 -14.30 15.42
CA PRO A 52 11.18 -15.04 15.82
C PRO A 52 10.09 -14.10 16.37
N LEU A 53 8.81 -14.45 16.21
CA LEU A 53 7.70 -13.66 16.75
C LEU A 53 7.81 -13.44 18.27
N SER A 54 8.37 -14.41 19.00
CA SER A 54 8.61 -14.30 20.44
C SER A 54 9.55 -13.15 20.84
N ALA A 55 10.27 -12.55 19.89
CA ALA A 55 11.06 -11.35 20.15
C ALA A 55 10.19 -10.12 20.46
N LEU A 56 8.90 -10.13 20.06
CA LEU A 56 7.94 -9.07 20.39
C LEU A 56 7.39 -9.19 21.82
N ASP A 57 7.51 -10.36 22.44
CA ASP A 57 7.06 -10.60 23.83
C ASP A 57 8.03 -10.01 24.87
N ALA A 58 9.24 -9.59 24.46
CA ALA A 58 10.29 -9.10 25.34
C ALA A 58 10.15 -7.60 25.71
N ASP A 59 9.23 -6.88 25.05
CA ASP A 59 8.98 -5.44 25.25
C ASP A 59 7.67 -5.17 26.03
N GLY A 60 7.19 -6.15 26.80
CA GLY A 60 5.98 -6.06 27.66
C GLY A 60 6.26 -5.56 29.08
#